data_AF-A0A7W0KIS3-F1
#
_entry.id   AF-A0A7W0KIS3-F1
#
_cell.length_a   1.000
_cell.length_b   1.000
_cell.length_c   1.000
_cell.angle_alpha   90.00
_cell.angle_beta   90.00
_cell.angle_gamma   90.00
#
_symmetry.space_group_name_H-M   'P 1'
#
loop_
_entity.id
_entity.type
_entity.pdbx_description
1 polymer ?
#
loop_
_entity_poly.entity_id
_entity_poly.type
_entity_poly.pdbx_seq_one_letter_code
_entity_poly.pdbx_strand_id
1 'polypeptide(L)'
;MHAPPRLTGLAELTRVRILWFSDWYDGPVTGLAVHDASEYWYVMVTEDYGEHWDFDPRIYVLHRLTPEELAVAWDAHRSFAALNMPGCMHTPPCPVASAIDAGELDALRERWPPDCEDAYLNAPAIGWFKAERTA
;
A
#
# COMPACT_ATOMS: atom_id res chain seq x y z
N MET A 1 6.12 -15.95 20.12
CA MET A 1 6.07 -15.16 18.87
C MET A 1 6.90 -13.93 19.13
N HIS A 2 8.10 -13.85 18.53
CA HIS A 2 8.95 -12.67 18.66
C HIS A 2 8.41 -11.59 17.73
N ALA A 3 8.39 -10.33 18.15
CA ALA A 3 8.03 -9.25 17.24
C ALA A 3 9.12 -9.16 16.15
N PRO A 4 8.77 -9.03 14.86
CA PRO A 4 9.74 -8.87 13.80
C PRO A 4 10.71 -7.71 14.10
N PRO A 5 12.00 -7.80 13.75
CA PRO A 5 12.98 -6.75 14.02
C PRO A 5 12.51 -5.37 13.53
N ARG A 6 11.80 -5.34 12.39
CA ARG A 6 11.20 -4.15 11.76
C ARG A 6 10.14 -3.45 12.61
N LEU A 7 9.52 -4.14 13.57
CA LEU A 7 8.50 -3.58 14.47
C LEU A 7 9.08 -3.10 15.80
N THR A 8 10.37 -3.33 16.06
CA THR A 8 10.99 -3.00 17.34
C THR A 8 10.92 -1.49 17.59
N GLY A 9 10.24 -1.10 18.67
CA GLY A 9 10.05 0.30 19.05
C GLY A 9 8.91 1.04 18.34
N LEU A 10 8.18 0.37 17.43
CA LEU A 10 6.99 0.94 16.77
C LEU A 10 5.72 0.59 17.56
N ALA A 11 4.82 1.56 17.70
CA ALA A 11 3.52 1.37 18.34
C ALA A 11 2.53 0.66 17.40
N GLU A 12 1.66 -0.18 17.97
CA GLU A 12 0.48 -0.69 17.25
C GLU A 12 -0.54 0.44 17.09
N LEU A 13 -0.93 0.72 15.84
CA LEU A 13 -1.91 1.69 15.44
C LEU A 13 -3.26 0.99 15.24
N THR A 14 -4.31 1.67 15.68
CA THR A 14 -5.70 1.22 15.47
C THR A 14 -6.42 2.18 14.53
N ARG A 15 -7.56 1.76 13.97
CA ARG A 15 -8.37 2.57 13.06
C ARG A 15 -7.62 3.03 11.81
N VAL A 16 -6.67 2.20 11.35
CA VAL A 16 -6.02 2.39 10.05
C VAL A 16 -6.95 1.81 8.98
N ARG A 17 -7.21 2.57 7.92
CA ARG A 17 -8.02 2.13 6.79
C ARG A 17 -7.22 2.23 5.51
N ILE A 18 -7.09 1.11 4.79
CA ILE A 18 -6.48 1.09 3.46
C ILE A 18 -7.36 1.87 2.49
N LEU A 19 -6.76 2.81 1.77
CA LEU A 19 -7.42 3.64 0.74
C LEU A 19 -7.23 3.03 -0.65
N TRP A 20 -6.04 2.51 -0.93
CA TRP A 20 -5.78 1.71 -2.12
C TRP A 20 -4.48 0.90 -1.99
N PHE A 21 -4.32 -0.11 -2.84
CA PHE A 21 -3.11 -0.92 -2.97
C PHE A 21 -2.59 -0.92 -4.40
N SER A 22 -1.27 -0.89 -4.56
CA SER A 22 -0.60 -0.99 -5.87
C SER A 22 -0.15 -2.40 -6.20
N ASP A 23 0.02 -3.25 -5.18
CA ASP A 23 0.41 -4.64 -5.33
C ASP A 23 -0.47 -5.59 -4.49
N TRP A 24 -0.75 -6.74 -5.10
CA TRP A 24 -1.63 -7.76 -4.56
C TRP A 24 -1.11 -9.15 -4.90
N TYR A 25 -0.79 -9.91 -3.85
CA TYR A 25 -0.45 -11.33 -3.94
C TYR A 25 -1.62 -12.17 -3.39
N ASP A 26 -1.59 -12.46 -2.09
CA ASP A 26 -2.71 -13.07 -1.32
C ASP A 26 -3.40 -12.05 -0.40
N GLY A 27 -3.32 -10.77 -0.78
CA GLY A 27 -3.78 -9.60 -0.04
C GLY A 27 -2.95 -8.37 -0.37
N PRO A 28 -3.34 -7.18 0.11
CA PRO A 28 -2.60 -5.95 -0.14
C PRO A 28 -1.19 -6.07 0.40
N VAL A 29 -0.20 -5.72 -0.42
CA VAL A 29 1.22 -5.69 -0.02
C VAL A 29 1.61 -4.29 0.40
N THR A 30 1.22 -3.29 -0.39
CA THR A 30 1.65 -1.91 -0.20
C THR A 30 0.66 -0.94 -0.87
N GLY A 31 0.66 0.32 -0.44
CA GLY A 31 -0.24 1.35 -0.94
C GLY A 31 -0.49 2.49 0.05
N LEU A 32 -1.61 3.20 -0.10
CA LEU A 32 -1.99 4.25 0.84
C LEU A 32 -3.02 3.78 1.86
N ALA A 33 -2.86 4.26 3.09
CA ALA A 33 -3.81 4.13 4.17
C ALA A 33 -4.05 5.48 4.85
N VAL A 34 -5.17 5.60 5.55
CA VAL A 34 -5.49 6.75 6.39
C VAL A 34 -5.45 6.36 7.87
N HIS A 35 -4.85 7.21 8.69
CA HIS A 35 -4.84 7.13 10.14
C HIS A 35 -4.91 8.55 10.72
N ASP A 36 -5.78 8.78 11.70
CA ASP A 36 -5.96 10.10 12.33
C ASP A 36 -6.07 11.27 11.32
N ALA A 37 -6.95 11.10 10.32
CA ALA A 37 -7.19 12.04 9.22
C ALA A 37 -5.97 12.37 8.33
N SER A 38 -4.87 11.64 8.48
CA SER A 38 -3.65 11.80 7.66
C SER A 38 -3.40 10.57 6.82
N GLU A 39 -2.79 10.77 5.65
CA GLU A 39 -2.50 9.72 4.68
C GLU A 39 -1.05 9.26 4.80
N TYR A 40 -0.86 7.95 4.72
CA TYR A 40 0.42 7.28 4.94
C TYR A 40 0.62 6.21 3.89
N TRP A 41 1.88 5.95 3.57
CA TRP A 41 2.24 4.75 2.82
C TRP A 41 2.30 3.57 3.78
N TYR A 42 1.68 2.45 3.44
CA TYR A 42 1.82 1.22 4.22
C TYR A 42 2.56 0.17 3.43
N VAL A 43 3.35 -0.67 4.12
CA VAL A 43 4.02 -1.82 3.54
C VAL A 43 3.87 -3.03 4.46
N MET A 44 3.60 -4.19 3.87
CA MET A 44 3.53 -5.47 4.58
C MET A 44 4.90 -5.86 5.16
N VAL A 45 4.91 -6.33 6.39
CA VAL A 45 6.10 -6.88 7.03
C VAL A 45 6.13 -8.39 6.83
N THR A 46 7.22 -8.90 6.26
CA THR A 46 7.56 -10.33 6.23
C THR A 46 8.52 -10.66 7.38
N GLU A 47 8.38 -11.83 8.02
CA GLU A 47 9.45 -12.35 8.89
C GLU A 47 10.59 -12.89 8.00
N ASP A 48 11.83 -12.54 8.36
CA ASP A 48 13.09 -13.01 7.76
C ASP A 48 13.20 -12.98 6.23
N TYR A 49 13.86 -11.94 5.72
CA TYR A 49 14.44 -11.87 4.37
C TYR A 49 13.51 -12.28 3.20
N GLY A 50 12.19 -12.27 3.40
CA GLY A 50 11.19 -12.48 2.34
C GLY A 50 10.80 -13.93 2.06
N GLU A 51 11.12 -14.90 2.92
CA GLU A 51 10.84 -16.31 2.61
C GLU A 51 9.40 -16.76 2.88
N HIS A 52 8.66 -16.11 3.78
CA HIS A 52 7.31 -16.53 4.17
C HIS A 52 6.31 -15.38 4.02
N TRP A 53 5.23 -15.60 3.25
CA TRP A 53 4.19 -14.62 2.91
C TRP A 53 2.83 -14.93 3.55
N ASP A 54 2.70 -16.11 4.18
CA ASP A 54 1.48 -16.58 4.84
C ASP A 54 1.42 -16.12 6.30
N PHE A 55 0.88 -14.92 6.53
CA PHE A 55 0.54 -14.44 7.87
C PHE A 55 -0.94 -14.05 7.96
N ASP A 56 -1.64 -14.65 8.92
CA ASP A 56 -2.95 -14.19 9.38
C ASP A 56 -2.87 -13.92 10.90
N PRO A 57 -3.03 -12.65 11.36
CA PRO A 57 -3.30 -11.45 10.57
C PRO A 57 -2.04 -10.86 9.91
N ARG A 58 -2.20 -10.32 8.70
CA ARG A 58 -1.16 -9.55 8.01
C ARG A 58 -0.78 -8.31 8.82
N ILE A 59 0.52 -8.08 8.97
CA ILE A 59 1.08 -6.91 9.68
C ILE A 59 1.71 -5.96 8.67
N TYR A 60 1.51 -4.67 8.89
CA TYR A 60 1.95 -3.60 8.03
C TYR A 60 2.61 -2.49 8.84
N VAL A 61 3.59 -1.79 8.27
CA VAL A 61 4.18 -0.56 8.84
C VAL A 61 3.64 0.65 8.08
N LEU A 62 3.32 1.73 8.80
CA LEU A 62 2.95 3.03 8.22
C LEU A 62 4.16 3.96 8.17
N HIS A 63 4.38 4.55 7.01
CA HIS A 63 5.41 5.52 6.73
C HIS A 63 4.80 6.87 6.40
N ARG A 64 5.35 7.94 6.99
CA ARG A 64 4.93 9.31 6.72
C ARG A 64 5.43 9.75 5.36
N LEU A 65 4.52 10.18 4.50
CA LEU A 65 4.83 10.80 3.23
C LEU A 65 4.94 12.33 3.38
N THR A 66 5.81 12.92 2.57
CA THR A 66 5.80 14.34 2.24
C THR A 66 4.59 14.68 1.34
N PRO A 67 4.16 15.95 1.26
CA PRO A 67 3.11 16.36 0.32
C PRO A 67 3.41 15.97 -1.13
N GLU A 68 4.68 16.04 -1.54
CA GLU A 68 5.13 15.67 -2.88
C GLU A 68 4.99 14.17 -3.13
N GLU A 69 5.46 13.33 -2.20
CA GLU A 69 5.31 11.87 -2.30
C GLU A 69 3.85 11.45 -2.28
N LEU A 70 3.02 12.11 -1.47
CA LEU A 70 1.59 11.85 -1.43
C LEU A 70 0.91 12.20 -2.76
N ALA A 71 1.30 13.30 -3.39
CA ALA A 71 0.81 13.68 -4.70
C ALA A 71 1.19 12.64 -5.77
N VAL A 72 2.41 12.11 -5.71
CA VAL A 72 2.89 11.03 -6.60
C VAL A 72 2.11 9.74 -6.39
N ALA A 73 1.93 9.31 -5.13
CA ALA A 73 1.16 8.11 -4.80
C ALA A 73 -0.30 8.20 -5.30
N TRP A 74 -0.93 9.37 -5.14
CA TRP A 74 -2.27 9.60 -5.67
C TRP A 74 -2.32 9.64 -7.20
N ASP A 75 -1.25 10.10 -7.86
CA ASP A 75 -1.17 10.09 -9.32
C ASP A 75 -1.03 8.69 -9.89
N ALA A 76 -0.21 7.85 -9.24
CA ALA A 76 -0.15 6.43 -9.52
C ALA A 76 -1.52 5.78 -9.36
N HIS A 77 -2.18 5.96 -8.22
CA HIS A 77 -3.53 5.42 -7.97
C HIS A 77 -4.52 5.80 -9.06
N ARG A 78 -4.63 7.09 -9.41
CA ARG A 78 -5.57 7.54 -10.45
C ARG A 78 -5.27 6.91 -11.80
N SER A 79 -4.00 6.72 -12.12
CA SER A 79 -3.57 6.11 -13.38
C SER A 79 -3.92 4.63 -13.43
N PHE A 80 -3.69 3.87 -12.34
CA PHE A 80 -4.10 2.46 -12.23
C PHE A 80 -5.63 2.30 -12.22
N ALA A 81 -6.34 3.13 -11.45
CA ALA A 81 -7.80 3.10 -11.39
C ALA A 81 -8.44 3.42 -12.75
N ALA A 82 -7.88 4.37 -13.51
CA ALA A 82 -8.35 4.67 -14.85
C ALA A 82 -8.30 3.46 -15.78
N LEU A 83 -7.31 2.58 -15.63
CA LEU A 83 -7.21 1.31 -16.38
C LEU A 83 -8.01 0.16 -15.76
N ASN A 84 -8.92 0.43 -14.82
CA ASN A 84 -9.71 -0.60 -14.13
C ASN A 84 -8.84 -1.67 -13.42
N MET A 85 -7.65 -1.27 -12.97
CA MET A 85 -6.81 -2.16 -12.17
C MET A 85 -7.38 -2.30 -10.76
N PRO A 86 -7.40 -3.52 -10.20
CA PRO A 86 -7.83 -3.72 -8.82
C PRO A 86 -6.86 -2.97 -7.89
N GLY A 87 -7.39 -2.38 -6.82
CA GLY A 87 -6.57 -1.57 -5.91
C GLY A 87 -7.35 -0.50 -5.19
N CYS A 88 -8.29 0.15 -5.88
CA CYS A 88 -9.07 1.25 -5.32
C CYS A 88 -10.04 0.75 -4.24
N MET A 89 -9.88 1.23 -3.00
CA MET A 89 -10.80 0.96 -1.88
C MET A 89 -11.63 2.21 -1.51
N HIS A 90 -11.66 3.22 -2.39
CA HIS A 90 -12.43 4.43 -2.16
C HIS A 90 -13.94 4.21 -2.17
N THR A 91 -14.64 5.07 -1.42
CA THR A 91 -16.09 5.17 -1.46
C THR A 91 -16.48 6.64 -1.63
N PRO A 92 -17.10 7.04 -2.75
CA PRO A 92 -17.38 6.21 -3.94
C PRO A 92 -16.07 5.74 -4.65
N PRO A 93 -16.11 4.62 -5.39
CA PRO A 93 -14.94 4.16 -6.14
C PRO A 93 -14.52 5.18 -7.19
N CYS A 94 -13.23 5.18 -7.53
CA CYS A 94 -12.73 6.05 -8.60
C CYS A 94 -13.31 5.67 -9.97
N PRO A 95 -13.43 6.62 -10.91
CA PRO A 95 -13.85 6.33 -12.28
C PRO A 95 -12.88 5.35 -12.96
N VAL A 96 -13.41 4.37 -13.68
CA VAL A 96 -12.65 3.35 -14.41
C VAL A 96 -12.98 3.38 -15.90
N ALA A 97 -12.02 3.05 -16.77
CA ALA A 97 -12.29 2.76 -18.18
C ALA A 97 -12.94 1.37 -18.34
N SER A 98 -13.62 1.15 -19.45
CA SER A 98 -14.41 -0.07 -19.69
C SER A 98 -13.59 -1.31 -20.04
N ALA A 99 -12.33 -1.16 -20.46
CA ALA A 99 -11.47 -2.27 -20.84
C ALA A 99 -10.01 -1.95 -20.53
N ILE A 100 -9.27 -2.96 -20.05
CA ILE A 100 -7.81 -2.87 -19.89
C ILE A 100 -7.19 -3.02 -21.28
N ASP A 101 -6.48 -2.00 -21.75
CA ASP A 101 -5.58 -2.12 -22.88
C ASP A 101 -4.19 -2.57 -22.39
N ALA A 102 -3.66 -3.64 -22.96
CA ALA A 102 -2.38 -4.22 -22.52
C ALA A 102 -1.20 -3.27 -22.79
N GLY A 103 -1.23 -2.50 -23.88
CA GLY A 103 -0.20 -1.52 -24.20
C GLY A 103 -0.23 -0.33 -23.23
N GLU A 104 -1.42 0.14 -22.86
CA GLU A 104 -1.58 1.17 -21.83
C GLU A 104 -1.10 0.68 -20.46
N LEU A 105 -1.35 -0.59 -20.12
CA LEU A 105 -0.88 -1.19 -18.87
C LEU A 105 0.65 -1.30 -18.82
N ASP A 106 1.29 -1.70 -19.92
CA ASP A 106 2.75 -1.79 -19.99
C ASP A 106 3.39 -0.40 -19.88
N ALA A 107 2.86 0.60 -20.59
CA ALA A 107 3.31 1.98 -20.47
C ALA A 107 3.10 2.53 -19.04
N LEU A 108 2.03 2.10 -18.37
CA LEU A 108 1.77 2.49 -16.99
C LEU A 108 2.79 1.89 -16.02
N ARG A 109 3.16 0.61 -16.20
CA ARG A 109 4.19 -0.06 -15.40
C ARG A 109 5.59 0.52 -15.64
N GLU A 110 5.87 0.98 -16.86
CA GLU A 110 7.11 1.70 -17.16
C GLU A 110 7.16 3.06 -16.45
N ARG A 111 6.03 3.77 -16.39
CA ARG A 111 5.92 5.03 -15.66
C ARG A 111 5.99 4.86 -14.14
N TRP A 112 5.39 3.80 -13.62
CA TRP A 112 5.32 3.48 -12.19
C TRP A 112 5.91 2.10 -11.93
N PRO A 113 7.25 1.94 -12.04
CA PRO A 113 7.89 0.67 -11.76
C PRO A 113 7.71 0.30 -10.28
N PRO A 114 7.64 -0.99 -9.93
CA PRO A 114 7.60 -1.44 -8.54
C PRO A 114 8.72 -0.85 -7.67
N ASP A 115 9.92 -0.64 -8.24
CA ASP A 115 11.06 -0.02 -7.55
C ASP A 115 10.79 1.42 -7.07
N CYS A 116 9.81 2.13 -7.63
CA CYS A 116 9.39 3.42 -7.09
C CYS A 116 8.72 3.29 -5.71
N GLU A 117 8.16 2.13 -5.39
CA GLU A 117 7.54 1.85 -4.09
C GLU A 117 8.59 1.70 -2.99
N ASP A 118 9.81 1.28 -3.34
CA ASP A 118 10.95 1.19 -2.42
C ASP A 118 11.36 2.56 -1.86
N ALA A 119 11.11 3.64 -2.60
CA ALA A 119 11.38 4.99 -2.11
C ALA A 119 10.60 5.27 -0.81
N TYR A 120 9.34 4.82 -0.74
CA TYR A 120 8.47 5.03 0.40
C TYR A 120 8.80 4.11 1.59
N LEU A 121 9.45 2.96 1.35
CA LEU A 121 9.93 2.05 2.42
C LEU A 121 10.90 2.72 3.38
N ASN A 122 11.66 3.69 2.87
CA ASN A 122 12.70 4.39 3.62
C ASN A 122 12.18 5.63 4.34
N ALA A 123 10.91 6.02 4.13
CA ALA A 123 10.30 7.15 4.80
C ALA A 123 10.10 6.85 6.31
N PRO A 124 9.99 7.89 7.17
CA PRO A 124 9.89 7.68 8.61
C PRO A 124 8.66 6.84 9.01
N ALA A 125 8.91 5.71 9.67
CA ALA A 125 7.85 4.86 10.20
C ALA A 125 7.18 5.51 11.43
N ILE A 126 5.85 5.45 11.49
CA ILE A 126 5.05 6.02 12.60
C ILE A 126 4.43 4.95 13.51
N GLY A 127 4.40 3.71 13.05
CA GLY A 127 3.76 2.60 13.76
C GLY A 127 3.43 1.45 12.82
N TRP A 128 2.77 0.44 13.35
CA TRP A 128 2.33 -0.73 12.60
C TRP A 128 0.87 -1.06 12.86
N PHE A 129 0.20 -1.76 11.95
CA PHE A 129 -1.19 -2.18 12.13
C PHE A 129 -1.43 -3.56 11.55
N LYS A 130 -2.54 -4.19 11.97
CA LYS A 130 -3.09 -5.38 11.34
C LYS A 130 -4.24 -4.96 10.45
N ALA A 131 -4.28 -5.42 9.20
CA ALA A 131 -5.48 -5.21 8.39
C ALA A 131 -6.63 -6.01 9.02
N GLU A 132 -7.75 -5.36 9.30
CA GLU A 132 -8.97 -6.07 9.64
C GLU A 132 -9.39 -6.90 8.42
N ARG A 133 -9.71 -8.18 8.63
CA ARG A 133 -10.32 -8.99 7.58
C ARG A 133 -11.63 -8.30 7.20
N THR A 134 -11.71 -7.71 6.02
CA THR A 134 -12.99 -7.36 5.42
C THR A 134 -13.79 -8.66 5.33
N ALA A 135 -14.84 -8.75 6.15
CA ALA A 135 -15.73 -9.90 6.25
C ALA A 135 -16.51 -10.13 4.96
#